data_AF-A0A553PSD0-F1
#
_entry.id   AF-A0A553PSD0-F1
#
_cell.length_a   1.000
_cell.length_b   1.000
_cell.length_c   1.000
_cell.angle_alpha   90.00
_cell.angle_beta   90.00
_cell.angle_gamma   90.00
#
_symmetry.space_group_name_H-M   'P 1'
#
loop_
_entity.id
_entity.type
_entity.pdbx_description
1 polymer ?
#
loop_
_entity_poly.entity_id
_entity_poly.type
_entity_poly.pdbx_seq_one_letter_code
_entity_poly.pdbx_strand_id
1 'polypeptide(L)'
;MTSKKWWRITVSFSVGIVLQSGGTMLVLLVLNLVHLAHSHVSLTFPPARKYDLDFLDTVRTSGLCGMEKGANSTKIQANRSLKVQWHLGYPHRGSYRIRLFNEAKTVDSYLTPGEDFVASTPTDAQEASVSIPDVECNDCTIQLERQALEWGENYRFHSCADVAISRTFIEDCTGHGNPGSGSCSCDKLYHGPRCQFKDDCLSDSDCNNRGKCVEVEGSSLPNFQCFCEFGYFGRNCQKESKLKTKEFVESDYQKLATRGVEFLWQFKGDEVDAIVIADTQSYVAVGWKPKDLTTSCYEFPPDAGAYNSGALHEMDCSDIVIGTARGSTSRIEDYYTRDRSTPRLDSVYGGKSDLTGALGWEEDGKTYIRFTKPRRSTEKTDHTFGESLEIIWAFGQDTDFYRIDEIKYHGPNRGHETLHLRDDGSIHMPVAKETVILSVAVALIVLLIIIQTIQNCSKGKLCCTAK
;
A
#
# COMPACT_ATOMS: atom_id res chain seq x y z
N MET A 1 26.53 -18.51 81.97
CA MET A 1 26.57 -19.78 81.21
C MET A 1 25.51 -19.70 80.12
N THR A 2 25.92 -19.93 78.86
CA THR A 2 25.16 -20.21 77.61
C THR A 2 23.61 -20.18 77.63
N SER A 3 22.87 -19.65 76.65
CA SER A 3 23.14 -19.38 75.23
C SER A 3 22.17 -18.34 74.61
N LYS A 4 22.62 -17.78 73.48
CA LYS A 4 22.07 -16.71 72.64
C LYS A 4 20.65 -16.95 72.07
N LYS A 5 19.88 -15.87 71.92
CA LYS A 5 18.99 -15.58 70.77
C LYS A 5 18.91 -14.06 70.58
N TRP A 6 19.25 -13.58 69.38
CA TRP A 6 19.19 -12.16 69.01
C TRP A 6 18.03 -11.94 68.05
N TRP A 7 17.20 -10.94 68.35
CA TRP A 7 16.35 -10.22 67.42
C TRP A 7 16.94 -8.82 67.23
N ARG A 8 16.91 -8.27 66.01
CA ARG A 8 17.06 -6.83 65.79
C ARG A 8 16.05 -6.35 64.75
N ILE A 9 15.24 -5.40 65.20
CA ILE A 9 14.33 -4.54 64.44
C ILE A 9 15.13 -3.29 64.03
N THR A 10 14.92 -2.84 62.79
CA THR A 10 15.54 -1.65 62.17
C THR A 10 14.65 -0.42 62.39
N VAL A 11 15.25 0.75 62.68
CA VAL A 11 14.58 2.06 62.73
C VAL A 11 15.35 3.08 61.89
N SER A 12 14.57 3.91 61.20
CA SER A 12 14.88 4.97 60.23
C SER A 12 15.66 6.17 60.74
N PHE A 13 16.20 6.95 59.80
CA PHE A 13 16.41 8.40 59.92
C PHE A 13 15.93 9.11 58.65
N SER A 14 15.30 10.27 58.85
CA SER A 14 14.78 11.19 57.83
C SER A 14 15.45 12.56 57.99
N VAL A 15 15.77 13.24 56.90
CA VAL A 15 15.85 14.71 56.82
C VAL A 15 15.32 15.12 55.43
N GLY A 16 14.35 16.03 55.39
CA GLY A 16 13.71 16.52 54.16
C GLY A 16 14.06 17.97 53.82
N ILE A 17 13.78 18.39 52.59
CA ILE A 17 13.57 19.78 52.17
C ILE A 17 12.40 19.82 51.18
N VAL A 18 11.54 20.82 51.35
CA VAL A 18 10.23 21.09 50.77
C VAL A 18 10.30 22.17 49.67
N LEU A 19 9.54 21.95 48.57
CA LEU A 19 8.86 22.83 47.58
C LEU A 19 9.51 24.16 47.09
N GLN A 20 9.57 24.37 45.75
CA GLN A 20 8.55 25.16 44.98
C GLN A 20 8.84 25.28 43.46
N SER A 21 7.74 25.27 42.70
CA SER A 21 7.48 25.83 41.34
C SER A 21 8.26 25.34 40.11
N GLY A 22 7.60 24.52 39.30
CA GLY A 22 7.89 24.28 37.88
C GLY A 22 6.74 23.48 37.27
N GLY A 23 5.74 24.18 36.71
CA GLY A 23 4.53 23.58 36.17
C GLY A 23 4.76 22.78 34.89
N THR A 24 3.93 21.74 34.74
CA THR A 24 3.49 21.09 33.49
C THR A 24 4.57 20.50 32.57
N MET A 25 4.99 19.25 32.85
CA MET A 25 5.35 18.31 31.79
C MET A 25 5.50 16.87 32.33
N LEU A 26 4.41 16.11 32.48
CA LEU A 26 4.51 14.64 32.46
C LEU A 26 3.14 13.94 32.28
N VAL A 27 2.41 14.26 31.22
CA VAL A 27 1.37 13.38 30.68
C VAL A 27 1.41 13.53 29.17
N LEU A 28 2.17 12.70 28.46
CA LEU A 28 2.10 12.44 27.02
C LEU A 28 3.29 11.58 26.59
N LEU A 29 3.28 10.27 26.88
CA LEU A 29 4.12 9.33 26.11
C LEU A 29 3.66 7.86 26.25
N VAL A 30 2.36 7.57 26.11
CA VAL A 30 1.85 6.18 25.94
C VAL A 30 0.79 6.08 24.82
N LEU A 31 0.73 7.03 23.88
CA LEU A 31 -0.28 7.04 22.82
C LEU A 31 0.33 7.26 21.42
N ASN A 32 1.36 6.49 21.06
CA ASN A 32 1.87 6.45 19.68
C ASN A 32 2.37 5.05 19.28
N LEU A 33 1.59 4.03 19.62
CA LEU A 33 1.70 2.68 19.02
C LEU A 33 0.30 2.17 18.69
N VAL A 34 -0.55 3.03 18.12
CA VAL A 34 -1.68 2.53 17.32
C VAL A 34 -1.07 2.23 15.95
N HIS A 35 -0.47 1.06 15.81
CA HIS A 35 -0.30 0.47 14.50
C HIS A 35 -1.72 0.34 13.94
N LEU A 36 -2.09 1.28 13.07
CA LEU A 36 -3.08 1.04 12.05
C LEU A 36 -2.48 -0.11 11.22
N ALA A 37 -2.72 -1.33 11.69
CA ALA A 37 -2.59 -2.52 10.90
C ALA A 37 -3.67 -2.43 9.81
N HIS A 38 -3.55 -3.20 8.75
CA HIS A 38 -4.61 -3.28 7.75
C HIS A 38 -4.57 -4.73 7.29
N SER A 39 -5.70 -5.44 7.30
CA SER A 39 -5.73 -6.80 6.75
C SER A 39 -6.14 -6.72 5.33
N HIS A 40 -5.50 -7.58 4.58
CA HIS A 40 -5.68 -7.66 3.15
C HIS A 40 -5.91 -9.14 2.86
N VAL A 41 -7.17 -9.55 2.70
CA VAL A 41 -7.51 -10.90 2.24
C VAL A 41 -8.48 -10.85 1.08
N SER A 42 -8.14 -11.53 -0.02
CA SER A 42 -9.03 -11.64 -1.18
C SER A 42 -8.86 -12.98 -1.87
N LEU A 43 -9.98 -13.64 -2.21
CA LEU A 43 -9.96 -14.93 -2.90
C LEU A 43 -9.32 -14.77 -4.29
N THR A 44 -8.31 -15.58 -4.56
CA THR A 44 -7.70 -15.73 -5.90
C THR A 44 -8.30 -16.90 -6.64
N PHE A 45 -8.73 -17.95 -5.92
CA PHE A 45 -9.52 -19.03 -6.51
C PHE A 45 -10.49 -19.68 -5.51
N PRO A 46 -11.79 -19.85 -5.86
CA PRO A 46 -12.48 -19.20 -6.97
C PRO A 46 -12.31 -17.66 -6.92
N PRO A 47 -12.23 -16.96 -8.07
CA PRO A 47 -11.93 -15.53 -8.10
C PRO A 47 -12.94 -14.72 -7.29
N ALA A 48 -12.44 -13.78 -6.48
CA ALA A 48 -13.27 -12.84 -5.75
C ALA A 48 -14.14 -11.99 -6.70
N ARG A 49 -15.18 -11.36 -6.14
CA ARG A 49 -16.01 -10.37 -6.82
C ARG A 49 -15.18 -9.22 -7.42
N LYS A 50 -15.77 -8.53 -8.41
CA LYS A 50 -15.17 -7.74 -9.51
C LYS A 50 -14.03 -6.74 -9.22
N TYR A 51 -13.68 -6.41 -7.98
CA TYR A 51 -12.52 -5.54 -7.66
C TYR A 51 -11.51 -6.19 -6.73
N ASP A 52 -11.76 -7.44 -6.35
CA ASP A 52 -10.96 -8.28 -5.47
C ASP A 52 -10.31 -7.51 -4.31
N LEU A 53 -11.08 -6.56 -3.75
CA LEU A 53 -10.71 -5.69 -2.65
C LEU A 53 -10.41 -6.56 -1.44
N ASP A 54 -9.23 -6.35 -0.88
CA ASP A 54 -8.70 -7.17 0.18
C ASP A 54 -8.92 -6.53 1.57
N PHE A 55 -9.35 -5.27 1.62
CA PHE A 55 -9.68 -4.53 2.85
C PHE A 55 -11.21 -4.45 3.11
N LEU A 56 -11.93 -5.56 2.94
CA LEU A 56 -13.36 -5.61 3.25
C LEU A 56 -13.57 -6.13 4.67
N ASP A 57 -13.95 -5.24 5.59
CA ASP A 57 -14.05 -5.53 7.03
C ASP A 57 -15.47 -5.41 7.61
N THR A 58 -15.66 -5.97 8.80
CA THR A 58 -16.96 -5.98 9.52
C THR A 58 -17.41 -4.62 10.07
N VAL A 59 -16.58 -3.58 10.00
CA VAL A 59 -16.86 -2.25 10.59
C VAL A 59 -17.33 -1.26 9.54
N ARG A 60 -16.65 -1.24 8.39
CA ARG A 60 -16.82 -0.25 7.32
C ARG A 60 -17.66 -0.81 6.18
N THR A 61 -17.57 -2.11 5.92
CA THR A 61 -18.32 -2.73 4.82
C THR A 61 -19.59 -3.39 5.33
N SER A 62 -20.62 -3.33 4.51
CA SER A 62 -21.94 -3.88 4.84
C SER A 62 -22.23 -5.16 4.07
N GLY A 63 -23.19 -5.91 4.60
CA GLY A 63 -23.64 -7.16 3.99
C GLY A 63 -22.64 -8.30 4.13
N LEU A 64 -22.95 -9.40 3.45
CA LEU A 64 -22.19 -10.65 3.57
C LEU A 64 -20.75 -10.51 3.07
N CYS A 65 -20.52 -9.71 2.03
CA CYS A 65 -19.28 -9.74 1.27
C CYS A 65 -18.63 -8.38 1.10
N GLY A 66 -19.24 -7.28 1.59
CA GLY A 66 -18.75 -5.91 1.35
C GLY A 66 -18.71 -5.48 -0.13
N MET A 67 -19.18 -6.33 -1.03
CA MET A 67 -19.07 -6.25 -2.49
C MET A 67 -20.30 -6.89 -3.12
N GLU A 68 -20.89 -6.28 -4.14
CA GLU A 68 -22.05 -6.83 -4.83
C GLU A 68 -21.67 -8.01 -5.74
N LYS A 69 -22.64 -8.89 -6.03
CA LYS A 69 -22.43 -10.04 -6.93
C LYS A 69 -22.02 -9.59 -8.32
N GLY A 70 -21.08 -10.33 -8.92
CA GLY A 70 -20.64 -10.11 -10.28
C GLY A 70 -21.36 -11.01 -11.30
N ALA A 71 -21.01 -10.86 -12.57
CA ALA A 71 -21.48 -11.76 -13.64
C ALA A 71 -20.70 -13.08 -13.71
N ASN A 72 -19.50 -13.12 -13.11
CA ASN A 72 -18.62 -14.28 -13.15
C ASN A 72 -19.02 -15.26 -12.04
N SER A 73 -19.30 -16.52 -12.42
CA SER A 73 -19.56 -17.61 -11.50
C SER A 73 -18.68 -18.80 -11.83
N THR A 74 -17.96 -19.31 -10.83
CA THR A 74 -17.07 -20.45 -11.02
C THR A 74 -17.84 -21.75 -10.90
N LYS A 75 -17.78 -22.58 -11.93
CA LYS A 75 -18.43 -23.90 -11.92
C LYS A 75 -17.59 -24.92 -11.16
N ILE A 76 -18.24 -25.67 -10.28
CA ILE A 76 -17.62 -26.62 -9.37
C ILE A 76 -18.43 -27.92 -9.38
N GLN A 77 -17.76 -29.06 -9.36
CA GLN A 77 -18.41 -30.35 -9.22
C GLN A 77 -18.74 -30.65 -7.75
N ALA A 78 -19.97 -31.08 -7.47
CA ALA A 78 -20.36 -31.56 -6.15
C ALA A 78 -19.56 -32.81 -5.73
N ASN A 79 -19.42 -33.08 -4.42
CA ASN A 79 -18.69 -34.24 -3.87
C ASN A 79 -17.22 -34.35 -4.31
N ARG A 80 -16.58 -33.23 -4.64
CA ARG A 80 -15.15 -33.16 -4.99
C ARG A 80 -14.39 -32.26 -4.04
N SER A 81 -13.07 -32.43 -4.00
CA SER A 81 -12.21 -31.47 -3.32
C SER A 81 -11.97 -30.26 -4.21
N LEU A 82 -12.01 -29.07 -3.60
CA LEU A 82 -11.63 -27.81 -4.21
C LEU A 82 -10.44 -27.24 -3.43
N LYS A 83 -9.36 -26.87 -4.12
CA LYS A 83 -8.32 -26.05 -3.51
C LYS A 83 -8.77 -24.59 -3.59
N VAL A 84 -9.13 -24.01 -2.45
CA VAL A 84 -9.43 -22.58 -2.32
C VAL A 84 -8.12 -21.84 -2.06
N GLN A 85 -7.90 -20.72 -2.74
CA GLN A 85 -6.67 -19.93 -2.67
C GLN A 85 -7.02 -18.45 -2.48
N TRP A 86 -6.17 -17.71 -1.77
CA TRP A 86 -6.36 -16.28 -1.54
C TRP A 86 -5.04 -15.53 -1.49
N HIS A 87 -5.10 -14.26 -1.91
CA HIS A 87 -4.08 -13.27 -1.64
C HIS A 87 -4.15 -12.86 -0.17
N LEU A 88 -2.98 -12.72 0.46
CA LEU A 88 -2.83 -12.20 1.80
C LEU A 88 -1.81 -11.05 1.79
N GLY A 89 -2.28 -9.80 1.86
CA GLY A 89 -1.39 -8.63 1.87
C GLY A 89 -0.77 -8.35 3.23
N TYR A 90 -1.39 -8.82 4.33
CA TYR A 90 -0.86 -8.72 5.69
C TYR A 90 -1.41 -9.83 6.60
N PRO A 91 -0.55 -10.58 7.32
CA PRO A 91 -0.98 -11.69 8.16
C PRO A 91 -1.39 -11.23 9.57
N HIS A 92 -2.69 -11.03 9.78
CA HIS A 92 -3.25 -10.74 11.11
C HIS A 92 -3.22 -11.93 12.07
N ARG A 93 -3.40 -11.65 13.37
CA ARG A 93 -3.59 -12.68 14.40
C ARG A 93 -4.97 -13.33 14.27
N GLY A 94 -4.99 -14.62 14.54
CA GLY A 94 -6.19 -15.43 14.53
C GLY A 94 -6.20 -16.39 13.36
N SER A 95 -7.40 -16.77 12.95
CA SER A 95 -7.64 -17.95 12.13
C SER A 95 -8.49 -17.60 10.90
N TYR A 96 -8.74 -18.57 10.03
CA TYR A 96 -9.60 -18.39 8.86
C TYR A 96 -10.75 -19.40 8.84
N ARG A 97 -11.81 -19.09 8.10
CA ARG A 97 -12.99 -19.95 7.94
C ARG A 97 -13.52 -19.83 6.52
N ILE A 98 -13.96 -20.94 5.94
CA ILE A 98 -14.56 -20.96 4.60
C ILE A 98 -15.98 -21.50 4.71
N ARG A 99 -16.94 -20.76 4.16
CA ARG A 99 -18.38 -21.08 4.21
C ARG A 99 -18.97 -21.12 2.81
N LEU A 100 -19.98 -21.97 2.62
CA LEU A 100 -20.84 -21.98 1.45
C LEU A 100 -22.20 -21.40 1.83
N PHE A 101 -22.64 -20.40 1.06
CA PHE A 101 -23.96 -19.80 1.15
C PHE A 101 -24.81 -20.25 -0.04
N ASN A 102 -26.06 -20.60 0.23
CA ASN A 102 -27.03 -20.91 -0.82
C ASN A 102 -27.59 -19.64 -1.49
N GLU A 103 -28.47 -19.83 -2.48
CA GLU A 103 -29.11 -18.74 -3.24
C GLU A 103 -29.95 -17.81 -2.36
N ALA A 104 -30.47 -18.32 -1.24
CA ALA A 104 -31.19 -17.53 -0.23
C ALA A 104 -30.27 -16.74 0.71
N LYS A 105 -28.94 -16.73 0.47
CA LYS A 105 -27.91 -16.08 1.31
C LYS A 105 -27.89 -16.58 2.75
N THR A 106 -28.32 -17.82 2.96
CA THR A 106 -28.20 -18.52 4.25
C THR A 106 -27.01 -19.48 4.19
N VAL A 107 -26.38 -19.73 5.35
CA VAL A 107 -25.27 -20.68 5.44
C VAL A 107 -25.81 -22.06 5.09
N ASP A 108 -25.29 -22.64 4.02
CA ASP A 108 -25.57 -24.01 3.61
C ASP A 108 -24.65 -24.97 4.37
N SER A 109 -23.35 -24.66 4.38
CA SER A 109 -22.34 -25.51 5.01
C SER A 109 -21.04 -24.75 5.35
N TYR A 110 -20.29 -25.30 6.31
CA TYR A 110 -18.92 -24.90 6.60
C TYR A 110 -17.97 -25.82 5.83
N LEU A 111 -17.13 -25.23 4.98
CA LEU A 111 -16.20 -25.97 4.12
C LEU A 111 -14.86 -26.25 4.84
N THR A 112 -14.55 -25.46 5.87
CA THR A 112 -13.52 -25.76 6.85
C THR A 112 -14.08 -26.61 8.01
N PRO A 113 -13.24 -27.36 8.77
CA PRO A 113 -13.71 -28.24 9.85
C PRO A 113 -14.54 -27.51 10.91
N GLY A 114 -15.84 -27.81 10.97
CA GLY A 114 -16.77 -27.27 11.95
C GLY A 114 -17.16 -25.81 11.72
N GLU A 115 -17.92 -25.25 12.67
CA GLU A 115 -18.29 -23.82 12.64
C GLU A 115 -17.13 -22.90 13.07
N ASP A 116 -16.10 -23.50 13.68
CA ASP A 116 -14.94 -22.82 14.25
C ASP A 116 -13.99 -22.30 13.17
N PHE A 117 -13.13 -21.38 13.58
CA PHE A 117 -12.04 -20.92 12.73
C PHE A 117 -10.87 -21.91 12.81
N VAL A 118 -10.27 -22.20 11.67
CA VAL A 118 -9.11 -23.09 11.55
C VAL A 118 -7.86 -22.35 12.01
N ALA A 119 -7.29 -22.79 13.14
CA ALA A 119 -6.01 -22.32 13.60
C ALA A 119 -4.94 -22.53 12.52
N SER A 120 -4.40 -21.43 11.98
CA SER A 120 -3.22 -21.44 11.14
C SER A 120 -2.01 -21.02 11.95
N THR A 121 -1.05 -21.93 12.07
CA THR A 121 0.30 -21.64 12.58
C THR A 121 1.31 -22.15 11.55
N PRO A 122 2.03 -21.26 10.84
CA PRO A 122 1.97 -19.80 10.92
C PRO A 122 0.64 -19.22 10.40
N THR A 123 0.33 -17.97 10.75
CA THR A 123 -0.93 -17.31 10.37
C THR A 123 -0.97 -16.92 8.88
N ASP A 124 0.03 -17.27 8.09
CA ASP A 124 0.23 -16.83 6.70
C ASP A 124 -0.41 -17.74 5.64
N ALA A 125 -1.26 -18.70 6.06
CA ALA A 125 -2.00 -19.57 5.15
C ALA A 125 -2.68 -18.77 4.03
N GLN A 126 -2.50 -19.26 2.80
CA GLN A 126 -2.99 -18.68 1.54
C GLN A 126 -3.74 -19.69 0.65
N GLU A 127 -3.87 -20.92 1.14
CA GLU A 127 -4.68 -21.94 0.49
C GLU A 127 -5.29 -22.93 1.50
N ALA A 128 -6.39 -23.57 1.12
CA ALA A 128 -7.00 -24.67 1.84
C ALA A 128 -7.70 -25.63 0.87
N SER A 129 -7.46 -26.93 1.02
CA SER A 129 -8.26 -27.96 0.36
C SER A 129 -9.53 -28.22 1.15
N VAL A 130 -10.68 -27.96 0.54
CA VAL A 130 -12.01 -28.18 1.14
C VAL A 130 -12.78 -29.25 0.37
N SER A 131 -13.75 -29.88 1.01
CA SER A 131 -14.68 -30.82 0.38
C SER A 131 -15.99 -30.10 0.04
N ILE A 132 -16.38 -30.13 -1.23
CA ILE A 132 -17.64 -29.55 -1.70
C ILE A 132 -18.77 -30.55 -1.40
N PRO A 133 -19.84 -30.14 -0.70
CA PRO A 133 -20.92 -31.05 -0.31
C PRO A 133 -21.73 -31.52 -1.54
N ASP A 134 -22.58 -32.53 -1.31
CA ASP A 134 -23.51 -33.06 -2.32
C ASP A 134 -24.73 -32.14 -2.52
N VAL A 135 -24.49 -30.92 -2.99
CA VAL A 135 -25.52 -29.90 -3.24
C VAL A 135 -25.51 -29.48 -4.70
N GLU A 136 -26.63 -28.91 -5.16
CA GLU A 136 -26.69 -28.23 -6.45
C GLU A 136 -27.21 -26.81 -6.25
N CYS A 137 -26.55 -25.84 -6.84
CA CYS A 137 -26.91 -24.43 -6.78
C CYS A 137 -26.35 -23.71 -8.01
N ASN A 138 -27.11 -22.78 -8.57
CA ASN A 138 -26.68 -22.01 -9.73
C ASN A 138 -26.08 -20.66 -9.34
N ASP A 139 -26.44 -20.15 -8.16
CA ASP A 139 -26.02 -18.83 -7.68
C ASP A 139 -25.66 -18.83 -6.18
N CYS A 140 -24.74 -19.72 -5.81
CA CYS A 140 -24.20 -19.83 -4.45
C CYS A 140 -22.92 -19.01 -4.28
N THR A 141 -22.50 -18.80 -3.04
CA THR A 141 -21.32 -17.97 -2.72
C THR A 141 -20.40 -18.73 -1.78
N ILE A 142 -19.12 -18.84 -2.15
CA ILE A 142 -18.06 -19.22 -1.22
C ILE A 142 -17.53 -17.95 -0.57
N GLN A 143 -17.48 -17.93 0.76
CA GLN A 143 -16.93 -16.83 1.53
C GLN A 143 -15.75 -17.30 2.37
N LEU A 144 -14.66 -16.56 2.29
CA LEU A 144 -13.52 -16.63 3.18
C LEU A 144 -13.66 -15.54 4.25
N GLU A 145 -13.54 -15.90 5.51
CA GLU A 145 -13.36 -14.97 6.63
C GLU A 145 -11.98 -15.14 7.25
N ARG A 146 -11.37 -14.02 7.62
CA ARG A 146 -10.08 -13.94 8.28
C ARG A 146 -10.21 -13.10 9.54
N GLN A 147 -9.71 -13.59 10.67
CA GLN A 147 -9.73 -12.83 11.91
C GLN A 147 -8.60 -11.81 11.97
N ALA A 148 -8.85 -10.72 12.69
CA ALA A 148 -7.85 -9.76 13.15
C ALA A 148 -8.01 -9.52 14.66
N LEU A 149 -7.62 -10.52 15.46
CA LEU A 149 -7.91 -10.56 16.91
C LEU A 149 -7.22 -9.44 17.69
N GLU A 150 -6.15 -8.86 17.17
CA GLU A 150 -5.52 -7.65 17.71
C GLU A 150 -6.42 -6.41 17.69
N TRP A 151 -7.51 -6.43 16.93
CA TRP A 151 -8.44 -5.30 16.75
C TRP A 151 -9.78 -5.49 17.42
N GLY A 152 -10.00 -6.67 17.98
CA GLY A 152 -11.22 -7.02 18.67
C GLY A 152 -11.60 -8.47 18.39
N GLU A 153 -12.23 -9.08 19.38
CA GLU A 153 -12.62 -10.49 19.32
C GLU A 153 -13.55 -10.80 18.16
N ASN A 154 -14.30 -9.81 17.64
CA ASN A 154 -15.24 -9.96 16.53
C ASN A 154 -14.77 -9.33 15.22
N TYR A 155 -13.57 -8.73 15.15
CA TYR A 155 -13.10 -8.09 13.93
C TYR A 155 -12.73 -9.12 12.88
N ARG A 156 -13.37 -9.04 11.70
CA ARG A 156 -13.08 -9.93 10.57
C ARG A 156 -12.88 -9.13 9.29
N PHE A 157 -12.15 -9.77 8.38
CA PHE A 157 -12.16 -9.44 6.96
C PHE A 157 -12.83 -10.56 6.20
N HIS A 158 -13.48 -10.22 5.09
CA HIS A 158 -14.18 -11.19 4.26
C HIS A 158 -13.89 -11.00 2.78
N SER A 159 -13.89 -12.10 2.06
CA SER A 159 -13.85 -12.11 0.60
C SER A 159 -14.82 -13.17 0.08
N CYS A 160 -15.49 -12.89 -1.03
CA CYS A 160 -16.51 -13.76 -1.60
C CYS A 160 -16.26 -14.03 -3.07
N ALA A 161 -16.53 -15.26 -3.47
CA ALA A 161 -16.59 -15.70 -4.86
C ALA A 161 -17.95 -16.33 -5.15
N ASP A 162 -18.52 -15.99 -6.31
CA ASP A 162 -19.78 -16.55 -6.77
C ASP A 162 -19.50 -17.84 -7.54
N VAL A 163 -20.31 -18.87 -7.26
CA VAL A 163 -20.09 -20.24 -7.74
C VAL A 163 -21.39 -20.90 -8.17
N ALA A 164 -21.28 -21.87 -9.07
CA ALA A 164 -22.35 -22.78 -9.45
C ALA A 164 -21.88 -24.21 -9.20
N ILE A 165 -22.62 -24.96 -8.38
CA ILE A 165 -22.30 -26.34 -8.01
C ILE A 165 -23.25 -27.27 -8.73
N SER A 166 -22.71 -28.24 -9.46
CA SER A 166 -23.50 -29.27 -10.14
C SER A 166 -22.84 -30.64 -10.00
N ARG A 167 -23.66 -31.70 -9.90
CA ARG A 167 -23.16 -33.09 -9.87
C ARG A 167 -22.56 -33.52 -11.21
N THR A 168 -23.09 -32.97 -12.30
CA THR A 168 -22.76 -33.35 -13.67
C THR A 168 -21.83 -32.37 -14.36
N PHE A 169 -21.29 -31.38 -13.63
CA PHE A 169 -20.29 -30.48 -14.18
C PHE A 169 -19.06 -31.26 -14.66
N ILE A 170 -18.70 -31.03 -15.92
CA ILE A 170 -17.46 -31.50 -16.54
C ILE A 170 -16.51 -30.33 -16.54
N GLU A 171 -15.29 -30.55 -16.04
CA GLU A 171 -14.23 -29.53 -16.01
C GLU A 171 -14.08 -28.84 -17.36
N ASP A 172 -14.10 -27.51 -17.34
CA ASP A 172 -13.96 -26.64 -18.51
C ASP A 172 -12.65 -25.84 -18.48
N CYS A 173 -11.75 -26.16 -17.53
CA CYS A 173 -10.46 -25.51 -17.36
C CYS A 173 -10.61 -24.00 -17.21
N THR A 174 -11.68 -23.57 -16.54
CA THR A 174 -12.09 -22.16 -16.38
C THR A 174 -12.22 -21.39 -17.70
N GLY A 175 -12.36 -22.10 -18.84
CA GLY A 175 -12.40 -21.52 -20.18
C GLY A 175 -11.04 -21.14 -20.76
N HIS A 176 -9.94 -21.56 -20.13
CA HIS A 176 -8.56 -21.19 -20.50
C HIS A 176 -7.68 -22.41 -20.79
N GLY A 177 -8.28 -23.45 -21.34
CA GLY A 177 -7.57 -24.65 -21.73
C GLY A 177 -8.49 -25.77 -22.18
N ASN A 178 -7.88 -26.92 -22.45
CA ASN A 178 -8.59 -28.11 -22.89
C ASN A 178 -8.65 -29.14 -21.75
N PRO A 179 -9.85 -29.66 -21.40
CA PRO A 179 -9.97 -30.74 -20.43
C PRO A 179 -9.50 -32.05 -21.07
N GLY A 180 -8.36 -32.56 -20.62
CA GLY A 180 -7.81 -33.85 -21.05
C GLY A 180 -8.35 -35.01 -20.22
N SER A 181 -7.63 -36.13 -20.21
CA SER A 181 -7.94 -37.33 -19.41
C SER A 181 -7.65 -37.13 -17.91
N GLY A 182 -8.36 -36.20 -17.27
CA GLY A 182 -8.31 -35.93 -15.83
C GLY A 182 -7.48 -34.71 -15.41
N SER A 183 -6.94 -33.94 -16.34
CA SER A 183 -6.22 -32.69 -16.06
C SER A 183 -6.40 -31.67 -17.18
N CYS A 184 -6.26 -30.38 -16.84
CA CYS A 184 -6.31 -29.31 -17.82
C CYS A 184 -4.98 -29.11 -18.54
N SER A 185 -5.05 -28.94 -19.86
CA SER A 185 -3.95 -28.41 -20.68
C SER A 185 -4.21 -26.94 -20.95
N CYS A 186 -3.48 -26.06 -20.29
CA CYS A 186 -3.76 -24.62 -20.31
C CYS A 186 -3.32 -23.93 -21.59
N ASP A 187 -4.08 -22.90 -21.95
CA ASP A 187 -3.70 -21.94 -22.99
C ASP A 187 -2.44 -21.18 -22.57
N LYS A 188 -1.75 -20.58 -23.54
CA LYS A 188 -0.53 -19.81 -23.29
C LYS A 188 -0.78 -18.73 -22.22
N LEU A 189 0.17 -18.59 -21.30
CA LEU A 189 0.14 -17.72 -20.11
C LEU A 189 -0.80 -18.18 -18.98
N TYR A 190 -1.68 -19.16 -19.20
CA TYR A 190 -2.53 -19.69 -18.15
C TYR A 190 -1.89 -20.89 -17.47
N HIS A 191 -2.11 -21.02 -16.16
CA HIS A 191 -1.57 -22.10 -15.35
C HIS A 191 -2.48 -22.43 -14.17
N GLY A 192 -2.06 -23.45 -13.41
CA GLY A 192 -2.81 -24.04 -12.31
C GLY A 192 -3.65 -25.25 -12.74
N PRO A 193 -4.15 -26.05 -11.78
CA PRO A 193 -4.88 -27.29 -12.06
C PRO A 193 -6.12 -27.13 -12.95
N ARG A 194 -6.71 -25.93 -12.96
CA ARG A 194 -7.90 -25.57 -13.72
C ARG A 194 -7.64 -24.39 -14.68
N CYS A 195 -6.38 -24.07 -14.97
CA CYS A 195 -5.98 -22.92 -15.78
C CYS A 195 -6.50 -21.58 -15.24
N GLN A 196 -6.68 -21.50 -13.92
CA GLN A 196 -7.36 -20.40 -13.26
C GLN A 196 -6.49 -19.15 -13.04
N PHE A 197 -5.17 -19.27 -13.25
CA PHE A 197 -4.22 -18.18 -13.06
C PHE A 197 -3.60 -17.81 -14.38
N LYS A 198 -3.25 -16.53 -14.52
CA LYS A 198 -2.67 -15.98 -15.73
C LYS A 198 -1.44 -15.17 -15.37
N ASP A 199 -0.33 -15.45 -16.05
CA ASP A 199 0.89 -14.64 -16.00
C ASP A 199 0.94 -13.62 -17.14
N ASP A 200 1.81 -12.61 -17.03
CA ASP A 200 1.98 -11.64 -18.12
C ASP A 200 2.84 -12.20 -19.26
N CYS A 201 3.80 -13.07 -18.92
CA CYS A 201 4.81 -13.55 -19.85
C CYS A 201 5.29 -14.96 -19.48
N LEU A 202 5.83 -15.68 -20.46
CA LEU A 202 6.61 -16.91 -20.26
C LEU A 202 8.02 -16.78 -20.86
N SER A 203 8.26 -15.74 -21.65
CA SER A 203 9.54 -15.43 -22.30
C SER A 203 9.63 -13.94 -22.63
N ASP A 204 10.84 -13.44 -22.91
CA ASP A 204 11.08 -12.05 -23.34
C ASP A 204 10.28 -11.66 -24.60
N SER A 205 9.90 -12.64 -25.43
CA SER A 205 9.07 -12.40 -26.63
C SER A 205 7.65 -11.94 -26.29
N ASP A 206 7.12 -12.37 -25.14
CA ASP A 206 5.82 -11.91 -24.63
C ASP A 206 5.90 -10.44 -24.18
N CYS A 207 7.09 -9.98 -23.81
CA CYS A 207 7.42 -8.59 -23.48
C CYS A 207 7.85 -7.77 -24.72
N ASN A 208 7.32 -8.14 -25.89
CA ASN A 208 7.61 -7.52 -27.19
C ASN A 208 9.10 -7.46 -27.57
N ASN A 209 9.96 -8.30 -26.96
CA ASN A 209 11.43 -8.20 -27.05
C ASN A 209 11.97 -6.79 -26.71
N ARG A 210 11.24 -6.04 -25.88
CA ARG A 210 11.56 -4.69 -25.40
C ARG A 210 11.68 -4.68 -23.87
N GLY A 211 11.91 -5.84 -23.29
CA GLY A 211 11.87 -6.10 -21.87
C GLY A 211 12.22 -7.54 -21.56
N LYS A 212 12.28 -7.83 -20.27
CA LYS A 212 12.58 -9.15 -19.71
C LYS A 212 11.35 -9.74 -19.08
N CYS A 213 11.13 -11.03 -19.33
CA CYS A 213 10.16 -11.80 -18.55
C CYS A 213 10.81 -12.26 -17.26
N VAL A 214 10.25 -11.83 -16.13
CA VAL A 214 10.88 -11.96 -14.82
C VAL A 214 9.91 -12.65 -13.88
N GLU A 215 10.40 -13.65 -13.15
CA GLU A 215 9.69 -14.22 -12.01
C GLU A 215 9.77 -13.26 -10.81
N VAL A 216 8.61 -12.82 -10.35
CA VAL A 216 8.45 -12.11 -9.09
C VAL A 216 8.18 -13.16 -8.02
N GLU A 217 9.19 -13.42 -7.20
CA GLU A 217 9.05 -14.33 -6.07
C GLU A 217 7.97 -13.81 -5.11
N GLY A 218 7.14 -14.71 -4.59
CA GLY A 218 6.02 -14.31 -3.73
C GLY A 218 4.82 -15.24 -3.87
N SER A 219 3.68 -14.75 -3.39
CA SER A 219 2.39 -15.43 -3.44
C SER A 219 1.30 -14.60 -4.15
N SER A 220 1.57 -13.33 -4.42
CA SER A 220 0.73 -12.47 -5.26
C SER A 220 0.87 -12.81 -6.73
N LEU A 221 -0.27 -12.91 -7.42
CA LEU A 221 -0.33 -13.14 -8.87
C LEU A 221 -0.31 -11.80 -9.63
N PRO A 222 0.23 -11.77 -10.86
CA PRO A 222 0.89 -12.87 -11.58
C PRO A 222 2.33 -13.15 -11.11
N ASN A 223 2.79 -14.38 -11.30
CA ASN A 223 4.13 -14.83 -10.92
C ASN A 223 5.20 -14.33 -11.90
N PHE A 224 4.88 -14.34 -13.21
CA PHE A 224 5.79 -13.86 -14.24
C PHE A 224 5.30 -12.53 -14.82
N GLN A 225 6.18 -11.53 -14.81
CA GLN A 225 5.88 -10.14 -15.17
C GLN A 225 6.91 -9.59 -16.15
N CYS A 226 6.46 -8.72 -17.06
CA CYS A 226 7.38 -8.00 -17.96
C CYS A 226 8.00 -6.79 -17.25
N PHE A 227 9.33 -6.70 -17.32
CA PHE A 227 10.12 -5.53 -16.94
C PHE A 227 10.71 -4.90 -18.19
N CYS A 228 10.29 -3.68 -18.51
CA CYS A 228 10.57 -3.01 -19.77
C CYS A 228 11.89 -2.26 -19.77
N GLU A 229 12.59 -2.29 -20.90
CA GLU A 229 13.79 -1.49 -21.14
C GLU A 229 13.45 0.00 -21.27
N PHE A 230 14.44 0.86 -21.04
CA PHE A 230 14.28 2.31 -21.24
C PHE A 230 13.69 2.63 -22.61
N GLY A 231 12.73 3.55 -22.63
CA GLY A 231 12.00 3.90 -23.84
C GLY A 231 10.72 3.10 -24.08
N TYR A 232 10.39 2.11 -23.24
CA TYR A 232 9.16 1.32 -23.32
C TYR A 232 8.51 1.12 -21.95
N PHE A 233 7.19 0.92 -21.92
CA PHE A 233 6.44 0.64 -20.70
C PHE A 233 5.10 -0.06 -21.00
N GLY A 234 4.33 -0.33 -19.94
CA GLY A 234 3.06 -1.05 -19.96
C GLY A 234 3.21 -2.55 -19.71
N ARG A 235 2.07 -3.21 -19.47
CA ARG A 235 1.96 -4.61 -19.00
C ARG A 235 2.87 -5.60 -19.72
N ASN A 236 3.11 -5.40 -21.02
CA ASN A 236 3.98 -6.23 -21.83
C ASN A 236 4.97 -5.41 -22.69
N CYS A 237 5.34 -4.21 -22.26
CA CYS A 237 6.29 -3.33 -22.97
C CYS A 237 5.81 -2.89 -24.36
N GLN A 238 4.50 -2.78 -24.52
CA GLN A 238 3.82 -2.45 -25.77
C GLN A 238 3.75 -0.93 -26.04
N LYS A 239 3.89 -0.09 -25.00
CA LYS A 239 3.83 1.37 -25.14
C LYS A 239 5.23 1.96 -25.27
N GLU A 240 5.39 2.98 -26.11
CA GLU A 240 6.62 3.77 -26.19
C GLU A 240 6.63 4.87 -25.13
N SER A 241 7.68 4.89 -24.31
CA SER A 241 7.89 5.93 -23.31
C SER A 241 8.46 7.19 -23.93
N LYS A 242 7.92 8.37 -23.59
CA LYS A 242 8.59 9.66 -23.89
C LYS A 242 9.95 9.80 -23.19
N LEU A 243 10.16 9.05 -22.12
CA LEU A 243 11.41 9.01 -21.37
C LEU A 243 12.32 7.93 -21.96
N LYS A 244 13.52 8.32 -22.40
CA LYS A 244 14.47 7.40 -23.06
C LYS A 244 15.73 7.12 -22.25
N THR A 245 16.03 7.96 -21.27
CA THR A 245 17.28 7.89 -20.51
C THR A 245 17.04 8.25 -19.04
N LYS A 246 17.93 7.76 -18.16
CA LYS A 246 17.81 7.97 -16.71
C LYS A 246 18.31 9.34 -16.25
N GLU A 247 19.00 10.09 -17.12
CA GLU A 247 19.57 11.38 -16.77
C GLU A 247 18.47 12.43 -16.56
N PHE A 248 18.60 13.17 -15.45
CA PHE A 248 17.81 14.34 -15.15
C PHE A 248 18.66 15.35 -14.38
N VAL A 249 18.30 16.61 -14.48
CA VAL A 249 18.95 17.69 -13.72
C VAL A 249 18.06 17.98 -12.51
N GLU A 250 18.51 17.60 -11.32
CA GLU A 250 17.71 17.72 -10.09
C GLU A 250 17.21 19.14 -9.81
N SER A 251 17.99 20.17 -10.16
CA SER A 251 17.63 21.58 -9.95
C SER A 251 16.43 22.05 -10.77
N ASP A 252 16.00 21.29 -11.79
CA ASP A 252 14.82 21.61 -12.59
C ASP A 252 13.52 21.18 -11.88
N TYR A 253 13.63 20.41 -10.80
CA TYR A 253 12.49 19.84 -10.08
C TYR A 253 12.24 20.55 -8.76
N GLN A 254 10.96 20.67 -8.42
CA GLN A 254 10.55 20.84 -7.03
C GLN A 254 10.71 19.49 -6.32
N LYS A 255 11.00 19.51 -5.02
CA LYS A 255 11.36 18.32 -4.25
C LYS A 255 10.67 18.32 -2.89
N LEU A 256 10.07 17.17 -2.56
CA LEU A 256 9.64 16.78 -1.23
C LEU A 256 10.54 15.62 -0.79
N ALA A 257 11.33 15.82 0.25
CA ALA A 257 12.21 14.79 0.80
C ALA A 257 11.75 14.44 2.22
N THR A 258 11.59 13.14 2.46
CA THR A 258 11.24 12.58 3.76
C THR A 258 12.15 11.39 4.06
N ARG A 259 11.91 10.69 5.18
CA ARG A 259 12.74 9.55 5.56
C ARG A 259 12.55 8.39 4.57
N GLY A 260 13.58 8.14 3.77
CA GLY A 260 13.66 7.00 2.85
C GLY A 260 12.95 7.19 1.52
N VAL A 261 12.35 8.37 1.26
CA VAL A 261 11.71 8.70 -0.02
C VAL A 261 11.99 10.15 -0.40
N GLU A 262 12.24 10.37 -1.69
CA GLU A 262 12.25 11.67 -2.33
C GLU A 262 11.25 11.68 -3.48
N PHE A 263 10.34 12.65 -3.48
CA PHE A 263 9.41 12.91 -4.57
C PHE A 263 9.81 14.22 -5.24
N LEU A 264 10.15 14.15 -6.52
CA LEU A 264 10.53 15.27 -7.35
C LEU A 264 9.49 15.45 -8.45
N TRP A 265 9.10 16.68 -8.76
CA TRP A 265 8.19 16.96 -9.87
C TRP A 265 8.51 18.29 -10.55
N GLN A 266 8.17 18.36 -11.84
CA GLN A 266 8.12 19.60 -12.61
C GLN A 266 6.95 19.55 -13.59
N PHE A 267 6.53 20.71 -14.08
CA PHE A 267 5.51 20.80 -15.12
C PHE A 267 6.16 21.08 -16.47
N LYS A 268 5.83 20.25 -17.47
CA LYS A 268 6.26 20.42 -18.87
C LYS A 268 5.03 20.59 -19.75
N GLY A 269 4.62 21.84 -19.95
CA GLY A 269 3.35 22.13 -20.60
C GLY A 269 2.19 21.65 -19.74
N ASP A 270 1.37 20.73 -20.27
CA ASP A 270 0.21 20.14 -19.58
C ASP A 270 0.51 18.74 -19.01
N GLU A 271 1.78 18.37 -18.85
CA GLU A 271 2.21 17.11 -18.23
C GLU A 271 2.99 17.36 -16.95
N VAL A 272 2.84 16.45 -16.00
CA VAL A 272 3.73 16.30 -14.84
C VAL A 272 4.86 15.36 -15.24
N ASP A 273 6.10 15.75 -14.99
CA ASP A 273 7.29 14.87 -15.04
C ASP A 273 7.74 14.67 -13.60
N ALA A 274 7.59 13.45 -13.10
CA ALA A 274 7.78 13.10 -11.70
C ALA A 274 8.82 12.00 -11.54
N ILE A 275 9.60 12.09 -10.47
CA ILE A 275 10.59 11.09 -10.05
C ILE A 275 10.33 10.74 -8.59
N VAL A 276 10.23 9.46 -8.29
CA VAL A 276 10.20 8.92 -6.93
C VAL A 276 11.47 8.13 -6.71
N ILE A 277 12.20 8.46 -5.65
CA ILE A 277 13.43 7.78 -5.25
C ILE A 277 13.18 7.20 -3.87
N ALA A 278 13.40 5.91 -3.67
CA ALA A 278 13.21 5.27 -2.37
C ALA A 278 14.39 4.39 -1.98
N ASP A 279 14.68 4.34 -0.67
CA ASP A 279 15.74 3.50 -0.09
C ASP A 279 15.27 2.02 0.01
N THR A 280 15.02 1.41 -1.15
CA THR A 280 14.58 0.00 -1.31
C THR A 280 15.12 -0.58 -2.62
N GLN A 281 15.00 -1.90 -2.77
CA GLN A 281 15.14 -2.64 -4.03
C GLN A 281 13.83 -3.34 -4.43
N SER A 282 12.72 -2.95 -3.80
CA SER A 282 11.37 -3.47 -4.05
C SER A 282 10.50 -2.39 -4.68
N TYR A 283 9.18 -2.58 -4.68
CA TYR A 283 8.26 -1.61 -5.27
C TYR A 283 8.32 -0.24 -4.57
N VAL A 284 8.05 0.81 -5.34
CA VAL A 284 7.93 2.20 -4.90
C VAL A 284 6.60 2.73 -5.40
N ALA A 285 5.84 3.38 -4.53
CA ALA A 285 4.54 3.94 -4.83
C ALA A 285 4.49 5.42 -4.43
N VAL A 286 3.92 6.23 -5.31
CA VAL A 286 3.47 7.60 -4.99
C VAL A 286 2.01 7.72 -5.40
N GLY A 287 1.21 8.31 -4.53
CA GLY A 287 -0.19 8.59 -4.83
C GLY A 287 -0.61 9.97 -4.40
N TRP A 288 -1.74 10.43 -4.93
CA TRP A 288 -2.28 11.73 -4.60
C TRP A 288 -3.80 11.76 -4.67
N LYS A 289 -4.35 12.77 -4.02
CA LYS A 289 -5.74 13.20 -4.17
C LYS A 289 -5.88 14.69 -3.83
N PRO A 290 -6.96 15.37 -4.25
CA PRO A 290 -7.27 16.72 -3.78
C PRO A 290 -7.39 16.74 -2.27
N LYS A 291 -6.81 17.75 -1.62
CA LYS A 291 -6.87 17.89 -0.15
C LYS A 291 -8.29 18.06 0.39
N ASP A 292 -9.16 18.67 -0.41
CA ASP A 292 -10.56 18.93 -0.10
C ASP A 292 -11.51 17.81 -0.59
N LEU A 293 -10.96 16.67 -1.04
CA LEU A 293 -11.76 15.49 -1.38
C LEU A 293 -12.62 15.07 -0.17
N THR A 294 -13.87 14.72 -0.43
CA THR A 294 -14.81 14.29 0.62
C THR A 294 -15.14 12.81 0.49
N THR A 295 -15.81 12.25 1.50
CA THR A 295 -16.26 10.85 1.52
C THR A 295 -17.24 10.49 0.41
N SER A 296 -17.71 11.45 -0.41
CA SER A 296 -18.49 11.17 -1.61
C SER A 296 -17.73 10.31 -2.63
N CYS A 297 -16.40 10.27 -2.58
CA CYS A 297 -15.60 9.41 -3.45
C CYS A 297 -15.85 7.91 -3.24
N TYR A 298 -16.37 7.50 -2.07
CA TYR A 298 -16.72 6.10 -1.78
C TYR A 298 -17.88 5.57 -2.63
N GLU A 299 -18.61 6.46 -3.32
CA GLU A 299 -19.63 6.07 -4.30
C GLU A 299 -19.01 5.45 -5.58
N PHE A 300 -17.69 5.58 -5.75
CA PHE A 300 -16.96 4.98 -6.86
C PHE A 300 -16.11 3.78 -6.38
N PRO A 301 -16.11 2.67 -7.12
CA PRO A 301 -17.05 2.34 -8.19
C PRO A 301 -18.44 1.96 -7.62
N PRO A 302 -19.54 2.19 -8.36
CA PRO A 302 -20.90 2.05 -7.84
C PRO A 302 -21.27 0.61 -7.44
N ASP A 303 -20.57 -0.38 -7.98
CA ASP A 303 -20.74 -1.82 -7.71
C ASP A 303 -19.85 -2.34 -6.57
N ALA A 304 -19.01 -1.50 -5.94
CA ALA A 304 -18.14 -1.94 -4.85
C ALA A 304 -18.79 -1.99 -3.45
N GLY A 305 -20.13 -1.88 -3.38
CA GLY A 305 -20.86 -1.87 -2.11
C GLY A 305 -20.62 -0.60 -1.28
N ALA A 306 -21.45 -0.39 -0.27
CA ALA A 306 -21.34 0.79 0.59
C ALA A 306 -20.10 0.69 1.51
N TYR A 307 -19.27 1.73 1.51
CA TYR A 307 -18.16 1.89 2.43
C TYR A 307 -18.46 3.01 3.43
N ASN A 308 -18.56 2.65 4.71
CA ASN A 308 -19.02 3.54 5.78
C ASN A 308 -17.83 3.98 6.64
N SER A 309 -17.24 5.12 6.30
CA SER A 309 -16.25 5.81 7.13
C SER A 309 -16.63 7.28 7.30
N GLY A 310 -16.53 7.78 8.53
CA GLY A 310 -16.85 9.19 8.85
C GLY A 310 -15.76 10.18 8.40
N ALA A 311 -14.60 9.70 7.96
CA ALA A 311 -13.50 10.49 7.46
C ALA A 311 -12.68 9.67 6.44
N LEU A 312 -12.05 10.37 5.49
CA LEU A 312 -11.10 9.76 4.55
C LEU A 312 -9.81 9.38 5.26
N HIS A 313 -9.36 8.15 5.03
CA HIS A 313 -7.99 7.75 5.30
C HIS A 313 -7.05 8.23 4.17
N GLU A 314 -5.76 8.27 4.44
CA GLU A 314 -4.73 8.75 3.50
C GLU A 314 -4.67 7.91 2.22
N MET A 315 -4.93 6.60 2.31
CA MET A 315 -5.06 5.71 1.14
C MET A 315 -6.39 5.87 0.37
N ASP A 316 -7.45 6.33 1.02
CA ASP A 316 -8.79 6.26 0.43
C ASP A 316 -8.88 7.16 -0.81
N CYS A 317 -9.48 6.63 -1.88
CA CYS A 317 -9.76 7.32 -3.13
C CYS A 317 -8.52 7.98 -3.75
N SER A 318 -7.41 7.26 -3.81
CA SER A 318 -6.13 7.78 -4.29
C SER A 318 -5.78 7.24 -5.67
N ASP A 319 -5.32 8.16 -6.53
CA ASP A 319 -4.61 7.92 -7.79
C ASP A 319 -3.16 7.61 -7.43
N ILE A 320 -2.60 6.51 -7.93
CA ILE A 320 -1.32 5.94 -7.47
C ILE A 320 -0.52 5.42 -8.64
N VAL A 321 0.73 5.87 -8.77
CA VAL A 321 1.72 5.23 -9.63
C VAL A 321 2.58 4.31 -8.78
N ILE A 322 2.64 3.03 -9.17
CA ILE A 322 3.51 2.04 -8.53
C ILE A 322 4.52 1.54 -9.56
N GLY A 323 5.78 1.49 -9.15
CA GLY A 323 6.88 1.04 -9.97
C GLY A 323 7.80 0.07 -9.25
N THR A 324 8.33 -0.91 -9.97
CA THR A 324 9.47 -1.75 -9.58
C THR A 324 10.57 -1.62 -10.63
N ALA A 325 11.81 -1.84 -10.23
CA ALA A 325 12.95 -1.83 -11.15
C ALA A 325 13.88 -2.99 -10.83
N ARG A 326 14.54 -3.53 -11.86
CA ARG A 326 15.64 -4.50 -11.75
C ARG A 326 16.77 -4.05 -12.64
N GLY A 327 17.82 -3.48 -12.04
CA GLY A 327 18.90 -2.85 -12.80
C GLY A 327 18.39 -1.70 -13.68
N SER A 328 18.32 -1.89 -15.00
CA SER A 328 17.85 -0.88 -15.97
C SER A 328 16.54 -1.25 -16.66
N THR A 329 15.82 -2.26 -16.16
CA THR A 329 14.46 -2.58 -16.61
C THR A 329 13.46 -2.29 -15.50
N SER A 330 12.22 -1.96 -15.86
CA SER A 330 11.22 -1.54 -14.88
C SER A 330 9.81 -1.94 -15.27
N ARG A 331 8.95 -2.09 -14.27
CA ARG A 331 7.52 -2.22 -14.42
C ARG A 331 6.86 -1.08 -13.68
N ILE A 332 6.21 -0.18 -14.40
CA ILE A 332 5.57 1.01 -13.84
C ILE A 332 4.18 1.10 -14.44
N GLU A 333 3.17 1.16 -13.58
CA GLU A 333 1.78 1.15 -13.98
C GLU A 333 0.98 2.16 -13.14
N ASP A 334 -0.23 2.42 -13.64
CA ASP A 334 -1.19 3.37 -13.11
C ASP A 334 -2.28 2.62 -12.34
N TYR A 335 -2.48 3.00 -11.09
CA TYR A 335 -3.33 2.32 -10.14
C TYR A 335 -4.28 3.30 -9.46
N TYR A 336 -5.41 2.74 -9.03
CA TYR A 336 -6.35 3.40 -8.17
C TYR A 336 -6.65 2.52 -6.96
N THR A 337 -6.98 3.15 -5.84
CA THR A 337 -7.67 2.48 -4.75
C THR A 337 -8.81 3.33 -4.22
N ARG A 338 -9.96 2.70 -4.03
CA ARG A 338 -11.12 3.33 -3.38
C ARG A 338 -10.90 3.47 -1.88
N ASP A 339 -10.37 2.44 -1.27
CA ASP A 339 -10.22 2.32 0.17
C ASP A 339 -8.80 1.86 0.51
N ARG A 340 -8.65 1.22 1.67
CA ARG A 340 -7.34 0.80 2.15
C ARG A 340 -6.90 -0.53 1.57
N SER A 341 -7.56 -1.03 0.54
CA SER A 341 -7.17 -2.23 -0.20
C SER A 341 -5.86 -2.04 -0.96
N THR A 342 -5.25 -3.16 -1.36
CA THR A 342 -4.14 -3.16 -2.31
C THR A 342 -4.57 -2.46 -3.61
N PRO A 343 -3.85 -1.42 -4.06
CA PRO A 343 -4.21 -0.70 -5.29
C PRO A 343 -4.29 -1.63 -6.49
N ARG A 344 -5.28 -1.38 -7.37
CA ARG A 344 -5.48 -2.13 -8.61
C ARG A 344 -5.31 -1.22 -9.80
N LEU A 345 -4.91 -1.80 -10.93
CA LEU A 345 -4.78 -1.06 -12.18
C LEU A 345 -6.06 -0.30 -12.48
N ASP A 346 -5.96 0.90 -13.04
CA ASP A 346 -7.13 1.73 -13.38
C ASP A 346 -8.17 1.01 -14.23
N SER A 347 -7.72 0.12 -15.12
CA SER A 347 -8.57 -0.70 -15.98
C SER A 347 -9.49 -1.65 -15.22
N VAL A 348 -9.12 -2.05 -13.99
CA VAL A 348 -9.98 -2.83 -13.11
C VAL A 348 -11.23 -2.03 -12.77
N TYR A 349 -11.10 -0.72 -12.53
CA TYR A 349 -12.17 0.21 -12.23
C TYR A 349 -12.84 0.84 -13.46
N GLY A 350 -12.44 0.42 -14.67
CA GLY A 350 -12.95 0.95 -15.93
C GLY A 350 -12.27 2.23 -16.42
N GLY A 351 -11.19 2.67 -15.76
CA GLY A 351 -10.29 3.72 -16.26
C GLY A 351 -9.23 3.17 -17.22
N LYS A 352 -8.21 3.98 -17.52
CA LYS A 352 -7.04 3.58 -18.31
C LYS A 352 -5.78 4.13 -17.67
N SER A 353 -4.65 3.48 -17.95
CA SER A 353 -3.34 4.09 -17.63
C SER A 353 -3.12 5.33 -18.50
N ASP A 354 -2.94 6.47 -17.85
CA ASP A 354 -2.74 7.79 -18.48
C ASP A 354 -1.26 8.17 -18.61
N LEU A 355 -0.36 7.36 -18.05
CA LEU A 355 1.08 7.43 -18.25
C LEU A 355 1.43 7.61 -19.74
N THR A 356 2.17 8.67 -20.05
CA THR A 356 2.72 8.97 -21.39
C THR A 356 4.22 8.66 -21.48
N GLY A 357 4.86 8.40 -20.36
CA GLY A 357 6.24 8.00 -20.25
C GLY A 357 6.48 7.35 -18.90
N ALA A 358 7.25 6.28 -18.88
CA ALA A 358 7.75 5.66 -17.67
C ALA A 358 9.12 5.03 -17.93
N LEU A 359 9.98 5.04 -16.92
CA LEU A 359 11.16 4.19 -16.80
C LEU A 359 11.61 4.15 -15.34
N GLY A 360 12.30 3.10 -14.95
CA GLY A 360 12.84 2.96 -13.61
C GLY A 360 14.16 2.20 -13.60
N TRP A 361 14.96 2.44 -12.57
CA TRP A 361 16.26 1.80 -12.40
C TRP A 361 16.63 1.67 -10.93
N GLU A 362 17.63 0.84 -10.67
CA GLU A 362 18.22 0.69 -9.34
C GLU A 362 19.67 1.18 -9.35
N GLU A 363 20.02 1.99 -8.36
CA GLU A 363 21.38 2.53 -8.20
C GLU A 363 21.64 2.81 -6.72
N ASP A 364 22.83 2.44 -6.23
CA ASP A 364 23.26 2.69 -4.84
C ASP A 364 22.28 2.20 -3.76
N GLY A 365 21.61 1.06 -4.01
CA GLY A 365 20.64 0.48 -3.08
C GLY A 365 19.30 1.22 -3.02
N LYS A 366 19.01 2.06 -4.02
CA LYS A 366 17.76 2.79 -4.18
C LYS A 366 17.06 2.42 -5.47
N THR A 367 15.74 2.46 -5.44
CA THR A 367 14.88 2.35 -6.62
C THR A 367 14.43 3.73 -7.05
N TYR A 368 14.59 4.01 -8.35
CA TYR A 368 14.17 5.24 -9.01
C TYR A 368 13.04 4.91 -9.97
N ILE A 369 11.91 5.60 -9.82
CA ILE A 369 10.76 5.51 -10.73
C ILE A 369 10.53 6.89 -11.30
N ARG A 370 10.59 7.05 -12.63
CA ARG A 370 10.26 8.29 -13.32
C ARG A 370 9.09 8.07 -14.26
N PHE A 371 8.11 8.96 -14.21
CA PHE A 371 6.94 8.91 -15.06
C PHE A 371 6.49 10.29 -15.53
N THR A 372 5.79 10.31 -16.66
CA THR A 372 5.05 11.46 -17.14
C THR A 372 3.58 11.10 -17.31
N LYS A 373 2.67 11.96 -16.83
CA LYS A 373 1.23 11.85 -17.07
C LYS A 373 0.59 13.24 -17.25
N PRO A 374 -0.58 13.35 -17.91
CA PRO A 374 -1.32 14.59 -18.02
C PRO A 374 -1.55 15.22 -16.65
N ARG A 375 -1.45 16.55 -16.57
CA ARG A 375 -1.70 17.30 -15.33
C ARG A 375 -3.18 17.25 -14.92
N ARG A 376 -4.08 17.22 -15.91
CA ARG A 376 -5.53 17.26 -15.72
C ARG A 376 -6.12 15.87 -15.93
N SER A 377 -6.81 15.38 -14.90
CA SER A 377 -7.59 14.15 -14.97
C SER A 377 -8.92 14.37 -15.67
N THR A 378 -9.38 13.35 -16.40
CA THR A 378 -10.74 13.26 -16.96
C THR A 378 -11.51 12.03 -16.49
N GLU A 379 -10.91 11.22 -15.62
CA GLU A 379 -11.42 9.91 -15.21
C GLU A 379 -11.63 9.85 -13.69
N LYS A 380 -12.44 8.90 -13.23
CA LYS A 380 -12.75 8.76 -11.80
C LYS A 380 -11.63 8.09 -11.00
N THR A 381 -10.74 7.38 -11.70
CA THR A 381 -9.56 6.73 -11.12
C THR A 381 -8.39 7.69 -10.96
N ASP A 382 -8.40 8.81 -11.68
CA ASP A 382 -7.33 9.78 -11.70
C ASP A 382 -7.70 11.08 -10.96
N HIS A 383 -6.68 11.74 -10.41
CA HIS A 383 -6.83 13.06 -9.81
C HIS A 383 -5.97 14.11 -10.52
N THR A 384 -6.55 15.29 -10.75
CA THR A 384 -5.81 16.42 -11.31
C THR A 384 -4.69 16.85 -10.36
N PHE A 385 -3.50 17.09 -10.91
CA PHE A 385 -2.35 17.66 -10.20
C PHE A 385 -2.57 19.17 -9.96
N GLY A 386 -3.47 19.48 -9.03
CA GLY A 386 -3.98 20.81 -8.71
C GLY A 386 -3.21 21.55 -7.60
N GLU A 387 -3.72 22.72 -7.19
CA GLU A 387 -3.01 23.62 -6.25
C GLU A 387 -2.73 23.00 -4.88
N SER A 388 -3.59 22.12 -4.37
CA SER A 388 -3.43 21.51 -3.06
C SER A 388 -3.74 20.01 -3.13
N LEU A 389 -2.71 19.21 -2.91
CA LEU A 389 -2.79 17.75 -2.94
C LEU A 389 -2.44 17.18 -1.57
N GLU A 390 -3.13 16.10 -1.20
CA GLU A 390 -2.61 15.14 -0.23
C GLU A 390 -1.76 14.14 -1.02
N ILE A 391 -0.45 14.11 -0.78
CA ILE A 391 0.47 13.14 -1.37
C ILE A 391 0.68 12.02 -0.37
N ILE A 392 0.64 10.77 -0.86
CA ILE A 392 1.03 9.58 -0.11
C ILE A 392 2.20 8.90 -0.81
N TRP A 393 3.02 8.20 -0.03
CA TRP A 393 4.08 7.35 -0.59
C TRP A 393 4.21 6.08 0.23
N ALA A 394 4.71 5.04 -0.42
CA ALA A 394 5.07 3.80 0.21
C ALA A 394 6.17 3.10 -0.58
N PHE A 395 6.94 2.24 0.08
CA PHE A 395 7.88 1.36 -0.60
C PHE A 395 7.98 0.00 0.07
N GLY A 396 8.30 -1.02 -0.71
CA GLY A 396 8.31 -2.41 -0.28
C GLY A 396 9.38 -2.71 0.76
N GLN A 397 9.16 -3.81 1.48
CA GLN A 397 10.07 -4.40 2.44
C GLN A 397 10.38 -5.84 2.03
N ASP A 398 11.51 -6.37 2.48
CA ASP A 398 11.93 -7.75 2.23
C ASP A 398 12.06 -8.52 3.55
N THR A 399 11.24 -9.55 3.73
CA THR A 399 11.17 -10.43 4.91
C THR A 399 10.72 -11.83 4.48
N ASP A 400 10.59 -12.78 5.41
CA ASP A 400 10.10 -14.12 5.10
C ASP A 400 8.72 -14.15 4.41
N PHE A 401 7.83 -13.20 4.74
CA PHE A 401 6.47 -13.10 4.19
C PHE A 401 6.33 -12.09 3.04
N TYR A 402 7.10 -11.01 3.08
CA TYR A 402 7.09 -9.94 2.07
C TYR A 402 8.28 -10.12 1.14
N ARG A 403 8.03 -10.41 -0.14
CA ARG A 403 9.09 -10.62 -1.13
C ARG A 403 9.36 -9.36 -1.95
N ILE A 404 10.57 -9.29 -2.51
CA ILE A 404 10.99 -8.19 -3.39
C ILE A 404 10.06 -8.12 -4.60
N ASP A 405 9.70 -6.89 -5.00
CA ASP A 405 8.75 -6.56 -6.07
C ASP A 405 7.30 -7.01 -5.87
N GLU A 406 7.00 -7.70 -4.77
CA GLU A 406 5.66 -8.14 -4.44
C GLU A 406 4.87 -6.98 -3.80
N ILE A 407 3.80 -6.54 -4.46
CA ILE A 407 2.92 -5.49 -3.92
C ILE A 407 2.11 -6.09 -2.76
N LYS A 408 2.55 -5.77 -1.54
CA LYS A 408 1.92 -6.13 -0.26
C LYS A 408 2.04 -4.95 0.71
N TYR A 409 1.73 -5.16 1.99
CA TYR A 409 1.89 -4.12 3.00
C TYR A 409 3.36 -3.65 3.13
N HIS A 410 3.58 -2.35 2.98
CA HIS A 410 4.88 -1.66 3.06
C HIS A 410 5.47 -1.59 4.48
N GLY A 411 4.76 -2.06 5.51
CA GLY A 411 5.25 -1.89 6.89
C GLY A 411 5.36 -0.40 7.25
N PRO A 412 6.37 0.04 8.01
CA PRO A 412 6.57 1.44 8.38
C PRO A 412 7.06 2.32 7.22
N ASN A 413 7.37 1.74 6.05
CA ASN A 413 7.92 2.43 4.88
C ASN A 413 6.85 3.18 4.09
N ARG A 414 6.16 4.10 4.76
CA ARG A 414 5.05 4.89 4.21
C ARG A 414 4.97 6.27 4.84
N GLY A 415 4.26 7.17 4.20
CA GLY A 415 3.89 8.45 4.77
C GLY A 415 2.93 9.23 3.89
N HIS A 416 2.57 10.41 4.37
CA HIS A 416 1.75 11.36 3.64
C HIS A 416 2.17 12.79 3.98
N GLU A 417 1.89 13.72 3.09
CA GLU A 417 2.17 15.15 3.27
C GLU A 417 1.19 15.97 2.44
N THR A 418 0.83 17.17 2.92
CA THR A 418 0.11 18.12 2.06
C THR A 418 1.12 18.84 1.18
N LEU A 419 0.92 18.76 -0.14
CA LEU A 419 1.66 19.51 -1.12
C LEU A 419 0.84 20.70 -1.66
N HIS A 420 1.41 21.89 -1.55
CA HIS A 420 0.86 23.10 -2.16
C HIS A 420 1.64 23.44 -3.43
N LEU A 421 1.03 23.17 -4.58
CA LEU A 421 1.62 23.42 -5.88
C LEU A 421 1.45 24.88 -6.27
N ARG A 422 2.55 25.50 -6.68
CA ARG A 422 2.55 26.84 -7.27
C ARG A 422 2.28 26.74 -8.76
N ASP A 423 1.30 27.50 -9.24
CA ASP A 423 0.81 27.43 -10.61
C ASP A 423 1.73 28.09 -11.64
N ASP A 424 2.79 28.77 -11.20
CA ASP A 424 3.60 29.67 -12.04
C ASP A 424 4.95 29.11 -12.49
N GLY A 425 5.32 27.89 -12.10
CA GLY A 425 6.62 27.30 -12.45
C GLY A 425 7.83 28.15 -12.03
N SER A 426 7.66 29.11 -11.10
CA SER A 426 8.70 30.05 -10.74
C SER A 426 9.41 29.66 -9.44
N ILE A 427 10.74 29.82 -9.43
CA ILE A 427 11.57 29.67 -8.23
C ILE A 427 11.39 30.95 -7.41
N HIS A 428 10.50 30.92 -6.43
CA HIS A 428 10.61 31.84 -5.29
C HIS A 428 11.22 31.08 -4.13
N MET A 429 12.54 31.23 -3.93
CA MET A 429 13.19 30.80 -2.70
C MET A 429 12.39 31.38 -1.54
N PRO A 430 11.72 30.56 -0.71
CA PRO A 430 11.30 31.06 0.58
C PRO A 430 12.62 31.36 1.29
N VAL A 431 12.91 32.63 1.54
CA VAL A 431 13.88 32.95 2.58
C VAL A 431 13.28 32.29 3.81
N ALA A 432 13.86 31.16 4.24
CA ALA A 432 13.31 30.40 5.34
C ALA A 432 13.14 31.38 6.49
N LYS A 433 11.97 31.37 7.16
CA LYS A 433 11.75 32.25 8.31
C LYS A 433 12.90 32.14 9.31
N GLU A 434 13.52 30.96 9.38
CA GLU A 434 14.75 30.69 10.13
C GLU A 434 15.95 31.52 9.68
N THR A 435 16.19 31.70 8.37
CA THR A 435 17.27 32.56 7.86
C THR A 435 17.03 34.03 8.18
N VAL A 436 15.77 34.50 8.11
CA VAL A 436 15.42 35.88 8.52
C VAL A 436 15.62 36.06 10.02
N ILE A 437 15.14 35.12 10.83
CA ILE A 437 15.30 35.15 12.29
C ILE A 437 16.78 35.12 12.67
N LEU A 438 17.59 34.27 12.03
CA LEU A 438 19.02 34.18 12.27
C LEU A 438 19.74 35.48 11.87
N SER A 439 19.38 36.06 10.72
CA SER A 439 19.95 37.33 10.25
C SER A 439 19.63 38.49 11.19
N VAL A 440 18.37 38.57 11.65
CA VAL A 440 17.93 39.58 12.63
C VAL A 440 18.60 39.37 13.99
N ALA A 441 18.73 38.11 14.44
CA ALA A 441 19.42 37.79 15.68
C ALA A 441 20.91 38.16 15.63
N VAL A 442 21.61 37.85 14.53
CA VAL A 442 23.00 38.24 14.31
C VAL A 442 23.16 39.76 14.29
N ALA A 443 22.28 40.48 13.59
CA ALA A 443 22.30 41.94 13.55
C ALA A 443 22.10 42.57 14.94
N LEU A 444 21.18 42.02 15.75
CA LEU A 444 20.95 42.47 17.12
C LEU A 444 22.15 42.18 18.03
N ILE A 445 22.78 41.01 17.90
CA ILE A 445 23.99 40.66 18.67
C ILE A 445 25.14 41.61 18.32
N VAL A 446 25.37 41.89 17.03
CA VAL A 446 26.40 42.84 16.58
C VAL A 446 26.13 44.23 17.13
N LEU A 447 24.87 44.68 17.10
CA LEU A 447 24.48 45.97 17.67
C LEU A 447 24.75 46.04 19.18
N LEU A 448 24.42 44.97 19.93
CA LEU A 448 24.71 44.89 21.36
C LEU A 448 26.22 44.91 21.66
N ILE A 449 27.03 44.22 20.86
CA ILE A 449 28.49 44.25 20.98
C ILE A 449 29.04 45.66 20.72
N ILE A 450 28.52 46.37 19.70
CA ILE A 450 28.92 47.75 19.41
C ILE A 450 28.54 48.67 20.58
N ILE A 451 27.32 48.58 21.11
CA ILE A 451 26.88 49.37 22.27
C ILE A 451 27.76 49.08 23.47
N GLN A 452 28.05 47.81 23.77
CA GLN A 452 28.91 47.41 24.88
C GLN A 452 30.35 47.94 24.70
N THR A 453 30.86 47.95 23.47
CA THR A 453 32.20 48.47 23.15
C THR A 453 32.26 49.99 23.35
N ILE A 454 31.25 50.73 22.88
CA ILE A 454 31.12 52.18 23.10
C ILE A 454 31.00 52.48 24.60
N GLN A 455 30.18 51.73 25.34
CA GLN A 455 30.05 51.88 26.80
C GLN A 455 31.35 51.55 27.54
N ASN A 456 32.11 50.56 27.08
CA ASN A 456 33.40 50.21 27.67
C ASN A 456 34.49 51.26 27.37
N CYS A 457 34.46 51.90 26.19
CA CYS A 457 35.33 53.03 25.89
C CYS A 457 34.92 54.30 26.63
N SER A 458 33.62 54.60 26.78
CA SER A 458 33.16 55.77 27.55
C SER A 458 33.43 55.63 29.05
N LYS A 459 33.47 54.40 29.56
CA LYS A 459 33.89 54.07 30.94
C LYS A 459 35.41 53.85 31.09
N GLY A 460 36.20 54.13 30.05
CA GLY A 460 37.67 54.13 30.11
C GLY A 460 38.33 52.75 30.27
N LYS A 461 37.64 51.65 29.95
CA LYS A 461 38.15 50.27 30.19
C LYS A 461 38.87 49.63 29.00
N LEU A 462 38.76 50.16 27.78
CA LEU A 462 39.36 49.52 26.58
C LEU A 462 39.99 50.44 25.54
N CYS A 463 39.85 51.76 25.67
CA CYS A 463 40.50 52.67 24.74
C CYS A 463 41.92 52.97 25.22
N CYS A 464 42.91 52.20 24.76
CA CYS A 464 44.32 52.54 24.89
C CYS A 464 44.56 53.92 24.27
N THR A 465 44.94 54.89 25.08
CA THR A 465 45.48 56.16 24.61
C THR A 465 46.80 55.88 23.88
N ALA A 466 46.79 56.04 22.56
CA ALA A 466 48.02 56.09 21.79
C ALA A 466 48.82 57.33 22.25
N LYS A 467 50.06 57.11 22.66
CA LYS A 467 51.05 58.14 22.93
C LYS A 467 51.92 58.35 21.69
#